data_AF-A0A4U0Z9Q4-F1
#
_entry.id   AF-A0A4U0Z9Q4-F1
#
_cell.length_a   1.000
_cell.length_b   1.000
_cell.length_c   1.000
_cell.angle_alpha   90.00
_cell.angle_beta   90.00
_cell.angle_gamma   90.00
#
_symmetry.space_group_name_H-M   'P 1'
#
loop_
_entity.id
_entity.type
_entity.pdbx_description
1 polymer ?
#
loop_
_entity_poly.entity_id
_entity_poly.type
_entity_poly.pdbx_seq_one_letter_code
_entity_poly.pdbx_strand_id
1 'polypeptide(L)'
;MSKKEFIGLVVLVCLLNFLLQIWYVGNAGDFIANYVGYPISVFIIPIFISQLLPCIVLSASSKSLALKQKLQLFGIPCFVSVCLVCGFYLIMQYGG
;
A
#
# COMPACT_ATOMS: atom_id res chain seq x y z
N MET A 1 4.65 -12.61 -18.94
CA MET A 1 4.01 -11.28 -18.94
C MET A 1 4.95 -10.32 -19.65
N SER A 2 4.46 -9.50 -20.58
CA SER A 2 5.30 -8.51 -21.26
C SER A 2 5.70 -7.40 -20.29
N LYS A 3 6.78 -6.67 -20.59
CA LYS A 3 7.24 -5.55 -19.76
C LYS A 3 6.16 -4.46 -19.60
N LYS A 4 5.43 -4.16 -20.67
CA LYS A 4 4.35 -3.14 -20.67
C LYS A 4 3.17 -3.58 -19.80
N GLU A 5 2.75 -4.84 -19.94
CA GLU A 5 1.69 -5.42 -19.09
C GLU A 5 2.06 -5.37 -17.60
N PHE A 6 3.31 -5.72 -17.28
CA PHE A 6 3.78 -5.71 -15.89
C PHE A 6 3.82 -4.30 -15.30
N ILE A 7 4.31 -3.31 -16.05
CA ILE A 7 4.31 -1.91 -15.59
C ILE A 7 2.88 -1.42 -15.37
N GLY A 8 1.97 -1.70 -16.30
CA GLY A 8 0.55 -1.35 -16.15
C GLY A 8 -0.08 -1.96 -14.90
N LEU A 9 0.24 -3.23 -14.61
CA LEU A 9 -0.20 -3.91 -13.40
C LEU A 9 0.34 -3.23 -12.13
N VAL A 10 1.63 -2.90 -12.08
CA VAL A 10 2.24 -2.23 -10.92
C VAL A 10 1.59 -0.87 -10.69
N VAL A 11 1.39 -0.07 -11.75
CA VAL A 11 0.71 1.23 -11.65
C VAL A 11 -0.71 1.07 -11.12
N LEU A 12 -1.46 0.10 -11.63
CA LEU A 12 -2.82 -0.19 -11.17
C LEU A 12 -2.83 -0.58 -9.68
N VAL A 13 -1.94 -1.46 -9.25
CA VAL A 13 -1.80 -1.86 -7.84
C VAL A 13 -1.46 -0.66 -6.97
N CYS A 14 -0.56 0.23 -7.41
CA CYS A 14 -0.23 1.44 -6.67
C CYS A 14 -1.41 2.39 -6.53
N LEU A 15 -2.19 2.60 -7.60
CA LEU A 15 -3.38 3.45 -7.58
C LEU A 15 -4.46 2.89 -6.63
N LEU A 16 -4.74 1.59 -6.72
CA LEU A 16 -5.70 0.94 -5.82
C LEU A 16 -5.24 1.01 -4.37
N ASN A 17 -3.94 0.80 -4.13
CA ASN A 17 -3.35 0.89 -2.81
C ASN A 17 -3.46 2.30 -2.21
N PHE A 18 -3.19 3.33 -3.02
CA PHE A 18 -3.34 4.73 -2.63
C PHE A 18 -4.79 5.05 -2.22
N LEU A 19 -5.77 4.67 -3.05
CA LEU A 19 -7.19 4.88 -2.74
C LEU A 19 -7.61 4.14 -1.46
N LEU A 20 -7.14 2.91 -1.29
CA LEU A 20 -7.44 2.09 -0.11
C LEU A 20 -6.86 2.70 1.17
N GLN A 21 -5.66 3.27 1.11
CA GLN A 21 -5.04 3.93 2.26
C GLN A 21 -5.74 5.23 2.63
N ILE A 22 -6.13 6.05 1.64
CA ILE A 22 -6.92 7.27 1.91
C ILE A 22 -8.23 6.91 2.58
N TRP A 23 -8.94 5.93 2.02
CA TRP A 23 -10.19 5.45 2.61
C TRP A 23 -9.99 4.92 4.03
N TYR A 24 -8.94 4.13 4.24
CA TYR A 24 -8.60 3.59 5.56
C TYR A 24 -8.35 4.72 6.57
N VAL A 25 -7.47 5.67 6.26
CA VAL A 25 -7.13 6.77 7.16
C VAL A 25 -8.36 7.64 7.43
N GLY A 26 -9.15 7.97 6.40
CA GLY A 26 -10.30 8.86 6.53
C GLY A 26 -11.50 8.27 7.27
N ASN A 27 -11.70 6.95 7.24
CA ASN A 27 -12.90 6.31 7.80
C ASN A 27 -12.64 5.35 8.95
N ALA A 28 -11.52 4.62 8.94
CA ALA A 28 -11.28 3.52 9.88
C ALA A 28 -10.07 3.76 10.80
N GLY A 29 -9.15 4.66 10.41
CA GLY A 29 -7.91 4.92 11.12
C GLY A 29 -8.14 5.31 12.57
N ASP A 30 -8.97 6.33 12.82
CA ASP A 30 -9.22 6.82 14.19
C ASP A 30 -9.94 5.79 15.06
N PHE A 31 -10.88 5.05 14.47
CA PHE A 31 -11.59 3.98 15.18
C PHE A 31 -10.61 2.90 15.62
N ILE A 32 -9.74 2.43 14.72
CA ILE A 32 -8.76 1.38 15.03
C ILE A 32 -7.70 1.90 16.00
N ALA A 33 -7.28 3.16 15.88
CA ALA A 33 -6.34 3.80 16.79
C ALA A 33 -6.80 3.77 18.26
N ASN A 34 -8.12 3.78 18.53
CA ASN A 34 -8.64 3.64 19.89
C ASN A 34 -8.38 2.27 20.53
N TYR A 35 -8.11 1.23 19.73
CA TYR A 35 -7.85 -0.13 20.21
C TYR A 35 -6.37 -0.49 20.23
N VAL A 36 -5.61 -0.06 19.22
CA VAL A 36 -4.19 -0.45 19.03
C VAL A 36 -3.21 0.71 19.17
N GLY A 37 -3.70 1.94 19.35
CA GLY A 37 -2.90 3.16 19.38
C GLY A 37 -2.61 3.74 17.99
N TYR A 38 -2.47 5.07 17.95
CA TYR A 38 -2.18 5.82 16.73
C TYR A 38 -0.93 5.37 15.97
N PRO A 39 0.22 5.08 16.62
CA PRO A 39 1.41 4.62 15.90
C PRO A 39 1.17 3.31 15.14
N ILE A 40 0.41 2.37 15.70
CA ILE A 40 0.11 1.11 15.03
C ILE A 40 -0.90 1.33 13.92
N SER A 41 -1.96 2.09 14.20
CA SER A 41 -3.04 2.32 13.24
C SER A 41 -2.60 3.15 12.03
N VAL A 42 -1.79 4.18 12.21
CA VAL A 42 -1.41 5.11 11.13
C VAL A 42 -0.18 4.64 10.37
N PHE A 43 0.75 3.92 11.00
CA PHE A 43 2.01 3.54 10.36
C PHE A 43 2.06 2.07 9.97
N ILE A 44 1.69 1.17 10.87
CA ILE A 44 1.89 -0.26 10.67
C ILE A 44 0.79 -0.83 9.77
N ILE A 45 -0.48 -0.56 10.09
CA ILE A 45 -1.61 -1.16 9.38
C ILE A 45 -1.64 -0.79 7.88
N PRO A 46 -1.42 0.47 7.45
CA PRO A 46 -1.39 0.82 6.03
C PRO A 46 -0.30 0.09 5.24
N ILE A 47 0.86 -0.16 5.86
CA ILE A 47 1.92 -0.95 5.24
C ILE A 47 1.45 -2.39 5.01
N PHE A 48 0.79 -3.02 5.97
CA PHE A 48 0.22 -4.36 5.78
C PHE A 48 -0.87 -4.40 4.71
N ILE A 49 -1.78 -3.42 4.73
CA ILE A 49 -2.84 -3.27 3.72
C ILE A 49 -2.23 -3.19 2.32
N SER A 50 -1.10 -2.49 2.16
CA SER A 50 -0.44 -2.36 0.86
C SER A 50 0.08 -3.66 0.26
N GLN A 51 0.30 -4.69 1.08
CA GLN A 51 0.76 -6.01 0.62
C GLN A 51 -0.41 -6.91 0.18
N LEU A 52 -1.65 -6.61 0.58
CA LEU A 52 -2.83 -7.41 0.25
C LEU A 52 -3.11 -7.41 -1.26
N LEU A 53 -3.00 -6.25 -1.91
CA LEU A 53 -3.26 -6.12 -3.35
C LEU A 53 -2.26 -6.92 -4.20
N PRO A 54 -0.93 -6.82 -3.99
CA PRO A 54 0.05 -7.72 -4.58
C PRO A 54 -0.25 -9.21 -4.35
N CYS A 55 -0.68 -9.60 -3.15
CA CYS A 55 -1.06 -10.99 -2.85
C CYS A 55 -2.24 -11.46 -3.69
N ILE A 56 -3.32 -10.67 -3.74
CA ILE A 56 -4.51 -10.97 -4.56
C ILE A 56 -4.13 -11.11 -6.03
N VAL A 57 -3.30 -10.20 -6.53
CA VAL A 57 -2.80 -10.23 -7.91
C VAL A 57 -2.00 -11.50 -8.19
N LEU A 58 -1.15 -11.95 -7.26
CA LEU A 58 -0.43 -13.20 -7.42
C LEU A 58 -1.35 -14.41 -7.39
N SER A 59 -2.34 -14.44 -6.50
CA SER A 59 -3.31 -15.54 -6.40
C SER A 59 -4.25 -15.61 -7.61
N ALA A 60 -4.62 -14.47 -8.19
CA ALA A 60 -5.50 -14.40 -9.36
C ALA A 60 -4.76 -14.59 -10.69
N SER A 61 -3.43 -14.42 -10.71
CA SER A 61 -2.65 -14.56 -11.95
C SER A 61 -2.33 -16.02 -12.23
N SER A 62 -2.75 -16.50 -13.40
CA SER A 62 -2.31 -17.80 -13.95
C SER A 62 -0.91 -17.76 -14.53
N LYS A 63 -0.30 -16.57 -14.68
CA LYS A 63 1.04 -16.39 -15.25
C LYS A 63 2.10 -16.43 -14.15
N SER A 64 3.06 -17.35 -14.27
CA SER A 64 4.22 -17.36 -13.38
C SER A 64 5.04 -16.07 -13.56
N LEU A 65 5.22 -15.33 -12.47
CA LEU A 65 6.05 -14.13 -12.41
C LEU A 65 7.46 -14.50 -11.95
N ALA A 66 8.47 -13.94 -12.61
CA ALA A 66 9.86 -14.09 -12.19
C ALA A 66 10.08 -13.45 -10.80
N LEU A 67 11.05 -13.95 -10.05
CA LEU A 67 11.37 -13.43 -8.70
C LEU A 67 11.55 -11.90 -8.68
N LYS A 68 12.28 -11.36 -9.66
CA LYS A 68 12.52 -9.91 -9.80
C LYS A 68 11.22 -9.12 -9.98
N GLN A 69 10.27 -9.65 -10.74
CA GLN A 69 8.97 -9.02 -10.95
C GLN A 69 8.09 -9.11 -9.70
N LYS A 70 8.12 -10.23 -8.98
CA LYS A 70 7.45 -10.33 -7.68
C LYS A 70 7.99 -9.29 -6.71
N LEU A 71 9.30 -9.17 -6.60
CA LEU A 71 9.94 -8.21 -5.70
C LEU A 71 9.56 -6.76 -6.04
N GLN A 72 9.46 -6.40 -7.32
CA GLN A 72 8.95 -5.10 -7.75
C GLN A 72 7.45 -4.90 -7.47
N LEU A 73 6.64 -5.95 -7.65
CA LEU A 73 5.19 -5.92 -7.42
C LEU A 73 4.85 -5.65 -5.94
N PHE A 74 5.64 -6.15 -4.99
CA PHE A 74 5.48 -5.85 -3.56
C PHE A 74 6.23 -4.58 -3.14
N GLY A 75 7.46 -4.42 -3.62
CA GLY A 75 8.35 -3.34 -3.19
C GLY A 75 7.85 -1.95 -3.58
N ILE A 76 7.33 -1.78 -4.79
CA ILE A 76 6.90 -0.46 -5.28
C ILE A 76 5.67 0.04 -4.50
N PRO A 77 4.57 -0.73 -4.36
CA PRO A 77 3.44 -0.31 -3.53
C PRO A 77 3.82 -0.11 -2.06
N CYS A 78 4.71 -0.94 -1.51
CA CYS A 78 5.23 -0.75 -0.15
C CYS A 78 5.92 0.61 0.01
N PHE A 79 6.85 0.93 -0.90
CA PHE A 79 7.57 2.19 -0.89
C PHE A 79 6.63 3.40 -0.97
N VAL A 80 5.64 3.36 -1.88
CA VAL A 80 4.61 4.40 -1.99
C VAL A 80 3.84 4.57 -0.68
N SER A 81 3.51 3.47 -0.01
CA SER A 81 2.81 3.48 1.28
C SER A 81 3.63 4.12 2.38
N VAL A 82 4.92 3.79 2.46
CA VAL A 82 5.84 4.43 3.42
C VAL A 82 5.94 5.93 3.15
N CYS A 83 6.08 6.35 1.89
CA CYS A 83 6.10 7.77 1.53
C CYS A 83 4.81 8.49 1.95
N LEU A 84 3.64 7.86 1.75
CA LEU A 84 2.35 8.41 2.17
C LEU A 84 2.26 8.59 3.67
N VAL A 85 2.59 7.54 4.42
CA VAL A 85 2.58 7.56 5.89
C VAL A 85 3.55 8.62 6.43
N CYS A 86 4.75 8.72 5.87
CA CYS A 86 5.70 9.79 6.22
C CYS A 86 5.14 11.17 5.88
N GLY A 87 4.49 11.34 4.73
CA GLY A 87 3.82 12.57 4.34
C GLY A 87 2.73 12.97 5.32
N PHE A 88 1.84 12.04 5.69
CA PHE A 88 0.80 12.28 6.69
C PHE A 88 1.38 12.66 8.04
N TYR A 89 2.43 11.97 8.49
CA TYR A 89 3.09 12.31 9.74
C TYR A 89 3.65 13.74 9.73
N LEU A 90 4.32 14.14 8.65
CA LEU A 90 4.86 15.49 8.52
C LEU A 90 3.76 16.54 8.50
N ILE A 91 2.65 16.27 7.81
CA ILE A 91 1.47 17.16 7.81
C ILE A 91 0.86 17.24 9.21
N MET A 92 0.74 16.14 9.95
CA MET A 92 0.21 16.18 11.32
C MET A 92 1.13 16.93 12.30
N GLN A 93 2.45 16.80 12.16
CA GLN A 93 3.42 17.46 13.05
C GLN A 93 3.60 18.95 12.73
N TYR A 94 3.61 19.33 11.46
CA TYR A 94 4.02 20.66 11.01
C TYR A 94 2.96 21.41 10.21
N GLY A 95 1.84 20.78 9.90
CA GLY A 95 0.83 21.27 8.95
C GLY A 95 -0.22 22.23 9.50
N GLY A 96 -0.17 22.56 10.80
CA GLY A 96 -0.82 23.73 11.43
C GLY A 96 -2.27 24.01 11.03
#